data_AF-A0A7I4B5Y1-F1
#
_entry.id   AF-A0A7I4B5Y1-F1
#
_cell.length_a   1.000
_cell.length_b   1.000
_cell.length_c   1.000
_cell.angle_alpha   90.00
_cell.angle_beta   90.00
_cell.angle_gamma   90.00
#
_symmetry.space_group_name_H-M   'P 1'
#
loop_
_entity.id
_entity.type
_entity.pdbx_description
1 polymer ?
#
loop_
_entity_poly.entity_id
_entity_poly.type
_entity_poly.pdbx_seq_one_letter_code
_entity_poly.pdbx_strand_id
1 'polypeptide(L)'
;MKSVMIKPVKARGRALERTLEPRRKRTQSSKRSGSRNPKHHDRFDQSSYLSSSKAVKIVSMLAMMICSPFFIVFMWYTMVRADGSVEKACRHFFQFGIRGIKDVWPFPSQRACKLVGAFVLFEAILQALLPGERVMGPSTPVGNRPLYTRNGIPCFLITLGVYYLLWRERLFNPAMVYDIIGEIYSVLICATYITTTLLYVKGHMAPCSSDWGSSGNVLGDFFWGMELCPRLSSVFDIKVFMNYRLGIMGWAILVISFAIKQYEVQGRVSDSLMVSSLLMLMYIAKFFWMEAAFGCSMDIAHDRAGWFMTYTCVTWIPVVNSSVNLYLVTHPIQLGRRMASTIFLLGMLCIYVVWDCDRQRQLFRNSHGKCQIWGRIPTKIQARHQTERGERKSLLLTAGWFSSQSCVSLHSVPALSCIDPVFK
;
A
#
# COMPACT_ATOMS: atom_id res chain seq x y z
N MET A 1 32.07 -42.51 50.60
CA MET A 1 31.70 -43.24 49.36
C MET A 1 32.43 -42.61 48.19
N LYS A 2 33.06 -43.41 47.32
CA LYS A 2 33.88 -42.94 46.18
C LYS A 2 33.42 -43.66 44.88
N SER A 3 33.69 -43.01 43.74
CA SER A 3 34.20 -43.65 42.51
C SER A 3 33.24 -44.35 41.50
N VAL A 4 33.05 -43.68 40.34
CA VAL A 4 33.40 -44.14 38.96
C VAL A 4 32.60 -45.25 38.22
N MET A 5 32.32 -44.94 36.95
CA MET A 5 32.06 -45.76 35.73
C MET A 5 31.49 -47.19 35.81
N ILE A 6 30.51 -47.45 34.93
CA ILE A 6 30.46 -48.67 34.09
C ILE A 6 30.17 -48.28 32.62
N LYS A 7 30.97 -48.80 31.68
CA LYS A 7 30.69 -48.96 30.23
C LYS A 7 30.67 -50.49 29.91
N PRO A 8 30.70 -50.92 28.64
CA PRO A 8 29.59 -51.20 27.71
C PRO A 8 29.40 -52.73 27.49
N VAL A 9 28.55 -53.15 26.54
CA VAL A 9 28.45 -54.58 26.13
C VAL A 9 28.75 -54.80 24.63
N LYS A 10 29.56 -55.83 24.37
CA LYS A 10 30.07 -56.38 23.08
C LYS A 10 30.38 -57.88 23.31
N ALA A 11 30.52 -58.77 22.32
CA ALA A 11 30.17 -58.79 20.89
C ALA A 11 30.25 -60.25 20.38
N ARG A 12 29.43 -60.65 19.39
CA ARG A 12 29.54 -61.94 18.63
C ARG A 12 28.75 -61.82 17.32
N GLY A 13 29.18 -62.30 16.15
CA GLY A 13 30.46 -62.90 15.75
C GLY A 13 30.38 -64.37 15.31
N ARG A 14 30.20 -64.61 14.00
CA ARG A 14 30.47 -65.81 13.14
C ARG A 14 29.72 -65.56 11.81
N ALA A 15 30.28 -65.57 10.58
CA ALA A 15 31.32 -66.38 9.92
C ALA A 15 30.86 -67.76 9.43
N LEU A 16 30.57 -67.88 8.12
CA LEU A 16 30.92 -69.03 7.26
C LEU A 16 30.79 -68.65 5.77
N GLU A 17 31.31 -69.50 4.89
CA GLU A 17 31.99 -69.17 3.61
C GLU A 17 31.62 -70.18 2.49
N ARG A 18 32.13 -70.00 1.25
CA ARG A 18 32.27 -70.97 0.12
C ARG A 18 31.15 -71.03 -0.96
N THR A 19 31.40 -71.23 -2.27
CA THR A 19 32.53 -70.91 -3.22
C THR A 19 32.11 -71.19 -4.70
N LEU A 20 32.79 -70.53 -5.67
CA LEU A 20 33.16 -71.00 -7.05
C LEU A 20 32.09 -71.25 -8.19
N GLU A 21 32.02 -70.30 -9.15
CA GLU A 21 32.31 -70.38 -10.63
C GLU A 21 32.10 -71.67 -11.52
N PRO A 22 32.23 -71.64 -12.89
CA PRO A 22 31.63 -70.77 -13.95
C PRO A 22 31.27 -71.52 -15.29
N ARG A 23 30.57 -70.91 -16.30
CA ARG A 23 30.88 -71.06 -17.78
C ARG A 23 29.91 -70.42 -18.84
N ARG A 24 30.51 -69.61 -19.73
CA ARG A 24 30.43 -69.56 -21.23
C ARG A 24 29.13 -69.24 -22.05
N LYS A 25 29.18 -68.02 -22.64
CA LYS A 25 29.30 -67.65 -24.10
C LYS A 25 28.10 -67.63 -25.09
N ARG A 26 28.11 -66.51 -25.87
CA ARG A 26 27.52 -66.20 -27.21
C ARG A 26 26.00 -65.93 -27.20
N THR A 27 25.47 -65.00 -28.02
CA THR A 27 25.89 -64.61 -29.40
C THR A 27 25.77 -63.09 -29.68
N GLN A 28 26.59 -62.57 -30.59
CA GLN A 28 26.42 -61.23 -31.21
C GLN A 28 25.47 -61.30 -32.43
N SER A 29 24.71 -60.23 -32.69
CA SER A 29 24.33 -59.83 -34.05
C SER A 29 24.17 -58.30 -34.11
N SER A 30 24.25 -57.72 -35.31
CA SER A 30 24.55 -56.29 -35.50
C SER A 30 23.53 -55.56 -36.38
N LYS A 31 23.56 -54.21 -36.29
CA LYS A 31 23.06 -53.22 -37.26
C LYS A 31 21.54 -53.19 -37.54
N ARG A 32 20.90 -52.07 -37.17
CA ARG A 32 20.70 -50.94 -38.11
C ARG A 32 20.22 -49.66 -37.42
N SER A 33 20.44 -48.53 -38.09
CA SER A 33 20.17 -47.16 -37.65
C SER A 33 18.68 -46.82 -37.56
N GLY A 34 18.30 -46.04 -36.55
CA GLY A 34 16.97 -45.43 -36.45
C GLY A 34 16.98 -44.20 -35.54
N SER A 35 17.27 -43.02 -36.10
CA SER A 35 17.10 -41.76 -35.38
C SER A 35 15.63 -41.57 -35.01
N ARG A 36 15.32 -41.47 -33.70
CA ARG A 36 14.01 -41.01 -33.22
C ARG A 36 14.20 -39.86 -32.23
N ASN A 37 13.84 -38.69 -32.73
CA ASN A 37 13.87 -37.38 -32.09
C ASN A 37 12.75 -37.28 -31.03
N PRO A 38 13.05 -37.08 -29.72
CA PRO A 38 12.02 -36.87 -28.71
C PRO A 38 11.55 -35.41 -28.74
N LYS A 39 10.82 -35.04 -29.80
CA LYS A 39 10.21 -33.72 -29.96
C LYS A 39 8.80 -33.86 -30.53
N HIS A 40 7.80 -34.17 -29.68
CA HIS A 40 6.43 -33.75 -30.01
C HIS A 40 5.36 -33.65 -28.91
N HIS A 41 5.51 -34.23 -27.70
CA HIS A 41 4.35 -34.38 -26.80
C HIS A 41 4.12 -33.35 -25.67
N ASP A 42 5.14 -32.61 -25.21
CA ASP A 42 4.94 -31.68 -24.06
C ASP A 42 4.55 -30.23 -24.44
N ARG A 43 4.36 -29.93 -25.74
CA ARG A 43 4.22 -28.54 -26.22
C ARG A 43 2.77 -28.01 -26.21
N PHE A 44 1.77 -28.88 -26.09
CA PHE A 44 0.35 -28.47 -26.14
C PHE A 44 -0.18 -27.96 -24.80
N ASP A 45 0.20 -28.58 -23.68
CA ASP A 45 -0.29 -28.16 -22.36
C ASP A 45 0.39 -26.90 -21.83
N GLN A 46 1.71 -26.75 -21.99
CA GLN A 46 2.41 -25.57 -21.45
C GLN A 46 1.94 -24.26 -22.11
N SER A 47 1.45 -24.32 -23.35
CA SER A 47 0.80 -23.22 -24.05
C SER A 47 -0.56 -22.87 -23.45
N SER A 48 -1.42 -23.86 -23.16
CA SER A 48 -2.76 -23.64 -22.59
C SER A 48 -2.68 -23.12 -21.15
N TYR A 49 -1.73 -23.60 -20.33
CA TYR A 49 -1.50 -23.07 -18.98
C TYR A 49 -0.95 -21.63 -19.00
N LEU A 50 0.00 -21.29 -19.88
CA LEU A 50 0.46 -19.90 -20.04
C LEU A 50 -0.65 -18.98 -20.56
N SER A 51 -1.48 -19.47 -21.49
CA SER A 51 -2.61 -18.72 -22.04
C SER A 51 -3.67 -18.44 -20.97
N SER A 52 -4.09 -19.47 -20.22
CA SER A 52 -5.00 -19.31 -19.08
C SER A 52 -4.43 -18.37 -18.01
N SER A 53 -3.14 -18.45 -17.68
CA SER A 53 -2.50 -17.53 -16.73
C SER A 53 -2.53 -16.08 -17.22
N LYS A 54 -2.31 -15.83 -18.52
CA LYS A 54 -2.41 -14.49 -19.12
C LYS A 54 -3.86 -13.98 -19.17
N ALA A 55 -4.81 -14.83 -19.56
CA ALA A 55 -6.24 -14.50 -19.61
C ALA A 55 -6.76 -14.14 -18.21
N VAL A 56 -6.46 -14.95 -17.19
CA VAL A 56 -6.84 -14.69 -15.79
C VAL A 56 -6.26 -13.35 -15.31
N LYS A 57 -5.00 -13.03 -15.62
CA LYS A 57 -4.40 -11.72 -15.28
C LYS A 57 -5.17 -10.57 -15.93
N ILE A 58 -5.42 -10.64 -17.23
CA ILE A 58 -6.17 -9.61 -17.99
C ILE A 58 -7.58 -9.43 -17.42
N VAL A 59 -8.31 -10.53 -17.19
CA VAL A 59 -9.66 -10.50 -16.61
C VAL A 59 -9.63 -9.93 -15.19
N SER A 60 -8.65 -10.28 -14.36
CA SER A 60 -8.53 -9.71 -13.00
C SER A 60 -8.24 -8.20 -13.00
N MET A 61 -7.43 -7.71 -13.95
CA MET A 61 -7.14 -6.28 -14.10
C MET A 61 -8.39 -5.51 -14.53
N LEU A 62 -9.11 -6.01 -15.54
CA LEU A 62 -10.37 -5.41 -15.99
C LEU A 62 -11.45 -5.45 -14.89
N ALA A 63 -11.59 -6.59 -14.19
CA ALA A 63 -12.54 -6.72 -13.08
C ALA A 63 -12.21 -5.73 -11.96
N MET A 64 -10.94 -5.60 -11.55
CA MET A 64 -10.52 -4.58 -10.58
C MET A 64 -10.84 -3.16 -11.09
N MET A 65 -10.44 -2.84 -12.31
CA MET A 65 -10.69 -1.52 -12.91
C MET A 65 -12.17 -1.16 -13.02
N ILE A 66 -13.05 -2.12 -13.30
CA ILE A 66 -14.48 -1.89 -13.45
C ILE A 66 -15.17 -1.87 -12.09
N CYS A 67 -14.92 -2.86 -11.22
CA CYS A 67 -15.61 -3.00 -9.94
C CYS A 67 -15.20 -1.95 -8.89
N SER A 68 -13.97 -1.43 -8.93
CA SER A 68 -13.47 -0.47 -7.94
C SER A 68 -14.29 0.84 -7.88
N PRO A 69 -14.61 1.54 -8.99
CA PRO A 69 -15.56 2.65 -8.98
C PRO A 69 -16.93 2.31 -8.40
N PHE A 70 -17.51 1.15 -8.76
CA PHE A 70 -18.80 0.73 -8.21
C PHE A 70 -18.73 0.48 -6.70
N PHE A 71 -17.64 -0.08 -6.19
CA PHE A 71 -17.43 -0.27 -4.75
C PHE A 71 -17.41 1.06 -3.98
N ILE A 72 -16.75 2.09 -4.52
CA ILE A 72 -16.71 3.43 -3.91
C ILE A 72 -18.11 4.05 -3.83
N VAL A 73 -18.88 3.99 -4.92
CA VAL A 73 -20.26 4.52 -4.95
C VAL A 73 -21.21 3.69 -4.07
N PHE A 74 -21.05 2.36 -4.04
CA PHE A 74 -21.78 1.48 -3.13
C PHE A 74 -21.50 1.81 -1.66
N MET A 75 -20.22 2.00 -1.30
CA MET A 75 -19.82 2.37 0.06
C MET A 75 -20.42 3.74 0.46
N TRP A 76 -20.33 4.74 -0.42
CA TRP A 76 -20.95 6.06 -0.20
C TRP A 76 -22.47 5.96 -0.01
N TYR A 77 -23.17 5.26 -0.90
CA TYR A 77 -24.62 5.05 -0.79
C TYR A 77 -24.98 4.37 0.54
N THR A 78 -24.22 3.35 0.92
CA THR A 78 -24.42 2.62 2.18
C THR A 78 -24.32 3.55 3.39
N MET A 79 -23.27 4.38 3.46
CA MET A 79 -23.06 5.29 4.59
C MET A 79 -24.04 6.47 4.63
N VAL A 80 -24.39 7.05 3.48
CA VAL A 80 -25.14 8.33 3.40
C VAL A 80 -26.64 8.16 3.18
N ARG A 81 -27.08 7.12 2.45
CA ARG A 81 -28.50 6.89 2.09
C ARG A 81 -29.12 5.63 2.68
N ALA A 82 -28.31 4.69 3.18
CA ALA A 82 -28.80 3.42 3.74
C ALA A 82 -28.54 3.27 5.25
N ASP A 83 -28.23 4.36 5.95
CA ASP A 83 -27.94 4.39 7.40
C ASP A 83 -26.84 3.39 7.83
N GLY A 84 -25.82 3.19 6.98
CA GLY A 84 -24.77 2.19 7.20
C GLY A 84 -25.19 0.73 6.97
N SER A 85 -26.45 0.46 6.64
CA SER A 85 -26.95 -0.90 6.42
C SER A 85 -26.60 -1.41 5.03
N VAL A 86 -25.61 -2.30 4.98
CA VAL A 86 -25.24 -3.07 3.78
C VAL A 86 -26.44 -3.83 3.21
N GLU A 87 -27.32 -4.35 4.06
CA GLU A 87 -28.49 -5.10 3.64
C GLU A 87 -29.52 -4.23 2.89
N LYS A 88 -29.82 -3.02 3.40
CA LYS A 88 -30.65 -2.04 2.69
C LYS A 88 -30.03 -1.66 1.34
N ALA A 89 -28.72 -1.40 1.32
CA ALA A 89 -27.99 -1.06 0.10
C ALA A 89 -28.06 -2.19 -0.94
N CYS A 90 -27.72 -3.42 -0.55
CA CYS A 90 -27.83 -4.59 -1.42
C CYS A 90 -29.26 -4.79 -1.93
N ARG A 91 -30.29 -4.72 -1.07
CA ARG A 91 -31.69 -4.83 -1.51
C ARG A 91 -32.05 -3.78 -2.57
N HIS A 92 -31.63 -2.53 -2.41
CA HIS A 92 -31.84 -1.48 -3.41
C HIS A 92 -31.15 -1.81 -4.75
N PHE A 93 -29.85 -2.15 -4.74
CA PHE A 93 -29.13 -2.47 -5.97
C PHE A 93 -29.62 -3.75 -6.66
N PHE A 94 -30.09 -4.76 -5.92
CA PHE A 94 -30.71 -5.95 -6.51
C PHE A 94 -32.11 -5.67 -7.10
N GLN A 95 -32.92 -4.82 -6.46
CA GLN A 95 -34.27 -4.48 -6.94
C GLN A 95 -34.25 -3.59 -8.19
N PHE A 96 -33.39 -2.56 -8.21
CA PHE A 96 -33.36 -1.59 -9.31
C PHE A 96 -32.25 -1.86 -10.34
N GLY A 97 -31.35 -2.81 -10.07
CA GLY A 97 -30.28 -3.24 -10.96
C GLY A 97 -29.43 -2.09 -11.50
N ILE A 98 -29.11 -2.13 -12.80
CA ILE A 98 -28.31 -1.10 -13.48
C ILE A 98 -29.01 0.27 -13.49
N ARG A 99 -30.35 0.33 -13.43
CA ARG A 99 -31.09 1.60 -13.36
C ARG A 99 -30.88 2.27 -12.00
N GLY A 100 -31.03 1.52 -10.91
CA GLY A 100 -30.74 1.99 -9.56
C GLY A 100 -29.30 2.51 -9.42
N ILE A 101 -28.32 1.86 -10.05
CA ILE A 101 -26.95 2.38 -10.09
C ILE A 101 -26.88 3.75 -10.77
N LYS A 102 -27.54 3.95 -11.93
CA LYS A 102 -27.55 5.24 -12.65
C LYS A 102 -28.26 6.34 -11.88
N ASP A 103 -29.37 6.03 -11.23
CA ASP A 103 -30.17 6.99 -10.44
C ASP A 103 -29.48 7.36 -9.11
N VAL A 104 -28.64 6.47 -8.60
CA VAL A 104 -27.81 6.70 -7.41
C VAL A 104 -26.49 7.41 -7.74
N TRP A 105 -25.91 7.18 -8.93
CA TRP A 105 -24.56 7.63 -9.26
C TRP A 105 -24.43 9.15 -9.15
N PRO A 106 -23.61 9.68 -8.22
CA PRO A 106 -23.44 11.11 -8.09
C PRO A 106 -22.59 11.60 -9.27
N PHE A 107 -23.18 12.40 -10.17
CA PHE A 107 -22.43 12.92 -11.32
C PHE A 107 -21.44 14.02 -10.89
N PRO A 108 -20.25 14.11 -11.51
CA PRO A 108 -19.26 15.11 -11.15
C PRO A 108 -19.77 16.53 -11.48
N SER A 109 -19.97 17.36 -10.47
CA SER A 109 -20.42 18.74 -10.65
C SER A 109 -19.26 19.70 -10.89
N GLN A 110 -19.56 20.86 -11.50
CA GLN A 110 -18.59 21.95 -11.63
C GLN A 110 -18.07 22.46 -10.28
N ARG A 111 -18.85 22.35 -9.19
CA ARG A 111 -18.44 22.76 -7.84
C ARG A 111 -17.41 21.77 -7.27
N ALA A 112 -17.70 20.48 -7.36
CA ALA A 112 -16.77 19.42 -6.96
C ALA A 112 -15.45 19.50 -7.75
N CYS A 113 -15.51 19.65 -9.08
CA CYS A 113 -14.32 19.83 -9.92
C CYS A 113 -13.48 21.05 -9.52
N LYS A 114 -14.11 22.19 -9.21
CA LYS A 114 -13.40 23.41 -8.77
C LYS A 114 -12.71 23.20 -7.41
N LEU A 115 -13.36 22.54 -6.46
CA LEU A 115 -12.79 22.31 -5.13
C LEU A 115 -11.63 21.30 -5.17
N VAL A 116 -11.81 20.16 -5.84
CA VAL A 116 -10.72 19.18 -6.02
C VAL A 116 -9.58 19.79 -6.83
N GLY A 117 -9.86 20.52 -7.91
CA GLY A 117 -8.85 21.19 -8.72
C GLY A 117 -8.07 22.26 -7.95
N ALA A 118 -8.74 23.08 -7.14
CA ALA A 118 -8.11 24.08 -6.29
C ALA A 118 -7.22 23.43 -5.22
N PHE A 119 -7.67 22.34 -4.58
CA PHE A 119 -6.86 21.58 -3.63
C PHE A 119 -5.63 20.95 -4.28
N VAL A 120 -5.79 20.27 -5.42
CA VAL A 120 -4.68 19.67 -6.19
C VAL A 120 -3.66 20.74 -6.59
N LEU A 121 -4.11 21.89 -7.07
CA LEU A 121 -3.23 23.00 -7.46
C LEU A 121 -2.51 23.60 -6.24
N PHE A 122 -3.20 23.80 -5.12
CA PHE A 122 -2.62 24.33 -3.89
C PHE A 122 -1.52 23.39 -3.36
N GLU A 123 -1.79 22.09 -3.26
CA GLU A 123 -0.79 21.10 -2.86
C GLU A 123 0.39 21.00 -3.84
N ALA A 124 0.15 21.16 -5.15
CA ALA A 124 1.21 21.16 -6.15
C ALA A 124 2.12 22.40 -6.00
N ILE A 125 1.54 23.57 -5.71
CA ILE A 125 2.27 24.80 -5.42
C ILE A 125 3.09 24.64 -4.13
N LEU A 126 2.50 24.13 -3.04
CA LEU A 126 3.21 23.87 -1.80
C LEU A 126 4.38 22.89 -2.00
N GLN A 127 4.15 21.78 -2.69
CA GLN A 127 5.18 20.78 -3.00
C GLN A 127 6.35 21.37 -3.80
N ALA A 128 6.07 22.29 -4.73
CA ALA A 128 7.08 22.90 -5.60
C ALA A 128 7.84 24.08 -4.96
N LEU A 129 7.17 24.89 -4.14
CA LEU A 129 7.73 26.13 -3.58
C LEU A 129 8.32 25.97 -2.17
N LEU A 130 7.82 25.05 -1.33
CA LEU A 130 8.30 24.94 0.05
C LEU A 130 9.71 24.34 0.10
N PRO A 131 10.67 25.03 0.76
CA PRO A 131 11.99 24.49 0.97
C PRO A 131 11.94 23.25 1.87
N GLY A 132 12.79 22.28 1.56
CA GLY A 132 12.90 21.04 2.31
C GLY A 132 14.27 20.40 2.11
N GLU A 133 14.64 19.52 3.02
CA GLU A 133 15.91 18.78 2.92
C GLU A 133 15.88 17.83 1.71
N ARG A 134 16.92 17.83 0.90
CA ARG A 134 17.01 16.93 -0.27
C ARG A 134 17.54 15.57 0.15
N VAL A 135 16.67 14.58 0.20
CA VAL A 135 16.97 13.21 0.63
C VAL A 135 17.05 12.28 -0.58
N MET A 136 18.06 11.41 -0.61
CA MET A 136 18.20 10.37 -1.63
C MET A 136 17.25 9.20 -1.32
N GLY A 137 16.43 8.83 -2.29
CA GLY A 137 15.60 7.64 -2.25
C GLY A 137 16.39 6.33 -2.39
N PRO A 138 15.70 5.19 -2.30
CA PRO A 138 16.31 3.88 -2.48
C PRO A 138 16.90 3.72 -3.89
N SER A 139 17.88 2.82 -4.03
CA SER A 139 18.44 2.51 -5.35
C SER A 139 17.45 1.66 -6.14
N THR A 140 17.04 2.14 -7.31
CA THR A 140 16.12 1.43 -8.21
C THR A 140 16.75 0.15 -8.76
N PRO A 141 15.98 -0.76 -9.37
CA PRO A 141 16.52 -1.93 -10.05
C PRO A 141 17.58 -1.58 -11.09
N VAL A 142 17.42 -0.53 -11.90
CA VAL A 142 18.46 -0.13 -12.88
C VAL A 142 19.66 0.54 -12.21
N GLY A 143 19.52 1.02 -10.97
CA GLY A 143 20.61 1.59 -10.15
C GLY A 143 20.54 3.11 -10.01
N ASN A 144 19.50 3.74 -10.55
CA ASN A 144 19.24 5.16 -10.33
C ASN A 144 18.91 5.40 -8.86
N ARG A 145 19.14 6.62 -8.39
CA ARG A 145 18.71 7.07 -7.05
C ARG A 145 17.89 8.34 -7.21
N PRO A 146 16.57 8.30 -6.98
CA PRO A 146 15.76 9.49 -7.05
C PRO A 146 16.10 10.45 -5.91
N LEU A 147 15.96 11.75 -6.15
CA LEU A 147 16.19 12.81 -5.17
C LEU A 147 14.84 13.43 -4.83
N TYR A 148 14.50 13.46 -3.55
CA TYR A 148 13.21 13.95 -3.05
C TYR A 148 13.41 15.14 -2.11
N THR A 149 12.56 16.15 -2.23
CA THR A 149 12.49 17.26 -1.25
C THR A 149 11.59 16.84 -0.09
N ARG A 150 12.15 16.79 1.13
CA ARG A 150 11.42 16.50 2.37
C ARG A 150 10.77 17.76 2.92
N ASN A 151 9.54 18.03 2.50
CA ASN A 151 8.71 19.17 2.92
C ASN A 151 7.31 18.77 3.43
N GLY A 152 7.09 17.49 3.79
CA GLY A 152 5.77 17.00 4.21
C GLY A 152 5.19 17.67 5.45
N ILE A 153 5.98 17.88 6.50
CA ILE A 153 5.53 18.58 7.72
C ILE A 153 5.13 20.05 7.43
N PRO A 154 5.95 20.89 6.78
CA PRO A 154 5.53 22.26 6.48
C PRO A 154 4.34 22.31 5.52
N CYS A 155 4.24 21.42 4.51
CA CYS A 155 3.02 21.31 3.71
C CYS A 155 1.80 21.03 4.60
N PHE A 156 1.86 20.00 5.45
CA PHE A 156 0.76 19.60 6.33
C PHE A 156 0.29 20.73 7.26
N LEU A 157 1.23 21.41 7.93
CA LEU A 157 0.89 22.51 8.83
C LEU A 157 0.33 23.73 8.10
N ILE A 158 0.85 24.05 6.91
CA ILE A 158 0.35 25.17 6.10
C ILE A 158 -1.03 24.84 5.53
N THR A 159 -1.25 23.64 5.01
CA THR A 159 -2.55 23.19 4.51
C THR A 159 -3.62 23.25 5.60
N LEU A 160 -3.35 22.68 6.78
CA LEU A 160 -4.30 22.74 7.89
C LEU A 160 -4.51 24.16 8.41
N GLY A 161 -3.45 24.97 8.49
CA GLY A 161 -3.53 26.37 8.90
C GLY A 161 -4.36 27.23 7.96
N VAL A 162 -4.12 27.13 6.65
CA VAL A 162 -4.89 27.82 5.61
C VAL A 162 -6.35 27.34 5.62
N TYR A 163 -6.59 26.03 5.74
CA TYR A 163 -7.96 25.48 5.79
C TYR A 163 -8.74 25.99 7.01
N TYR A 164 -8.09 26.07 8.18
CA TYR A 164 -8.67 26.65 9.38
C TYR A 164 -8.93 28.17 9.24
N LEU A 165 -7.99 28.93 8.66
CA LEU A 165 -8.16 30.37 8.43
C LEU A 165 -9.31 30.66 7.45
N LEU A 166 -9.41 29.91 6.35
CA LEU A 166 -10.51 30.04 5.38
C LEU A 166 -11.89 29.81 6.02
N TRP A 167 -11.98 28.88 6.97
CA TRP A 167 -13.19 28.66 7.77
C TRP A 167 -13.45 29.78 8.78
N ARG A 168 -12.43 30.19 9.54
CA ARG A 168 -12.52 31.24 10.56
C ARG A 168 -12.97 32.58 9.98
N GLU A 169 -12.38 32.98 8.86
CA GLU A 169 -12.71 34.23 8.14
C GLU A 169 -13.99 34.10 7.30
N ARG A 170 -14.69 32.95 7.36
CA ARG A 170 -15.93 32.63 6.62
C ARG A 170 -15.82 32.74 5.09
N LEU A 171 -14.60 32.74 4.56
CA LEU A 171 -14.31 32.77 3.12
C LEU A 171 -14.69 31.46 2.43
N PHE A 172 -14.64 30.36 3.16
CA PHE A 172 -15.06 29.03 2.72
C PHE A 172 -15.73 28.27 3.87
N ASN A 173 -16.77 27.49 3.57
CA ASN A 173 -17.37 26.61 4.55
C ASN A 173 -16.99 25.13 4.27
N PRO A 174 -16.11 24.51 5.09
CA PRO A 174 -15.78 23.09 5.02
C PRO A 174 -16.98 22.14 5.05
N ALA A 175 -18.09 22.52 5.69
CA ALA A 175 -19.31 21.74 5.72
C ALA A 175 -19.83 21.39 4.30
N MET A 176 -19.61 22.27 3.32
CA MET A 176 -19.98 22.05 1.92
C MET A 176 -19.35 20.79 1.34
N VAL A 177 -18.12 20.43 1.78
CA VAL A 177 -17.40 19.23 1.32
C VAL A 177 -18.17 17.96 1.67
N TYR A 178 -18.86 17.93 2.82
CA TYR A 178 -19.74 16.82 3.19
C TYR A 178 -20.99 16.79 2.30
N ASP A 179 -21.62 17.93 2.04
CA ASP A 179 -22.89 18.01 1.31
C ASP A 179 -22.78 17.53 -0.14
N ILE A 180 -21.64 17.79 -0.80
CA ILE A 180 -21.35 17.31 -2.16
C ILE A 180 -20.36 16.13 -2.22
N ILE A 181 -20.18 15.39 -1.12
CA ILE A 181 -19.13 14.37 -1.01
C ILE A 181 -19.23 13.27 -2.09
N GLY A 182 -20.44 12.90 -2.50
CA GLY A 182 -20.65 11.94 -3.58
C GLY A 182 -20.13 12.46 -4.93
N GLU A 183 -20.37 13.74 -5.23
CA GLU A 183 -19.86 14.38 -6.45
C GLU A 183 -18.34 14.42 -6.44
N ILE A 184 -17.74 14.72 -5.27
CA ILE A 184 -16.28 14.70 -5.06
C ILE A 184 -15.72 13.29 -5.32
N TYR A 185 -16.35 12.24 -4.82
CA TYR A 185 -15.89 10.87 -5.05
C TYR A 185 -15.90 10.49 -6.54
N SER A 186 -16.93 10.90 -7.28
CA SER A 186 -16.94 10.74 -8.75
C SER A 186 -15.85 11.56 -9.44
N VAL A 187 -15.55 12.78 -8.98
CA VAL A 187 -14.42 13.57 -9.48
C VAL A 187 -13.07 12.87 -9.21
N LEU A 188 -12.87 12.26 -8.04
CA LEU A 188 -11.64 11.50 -7.72
C LEU A 188 -11.50 10.24 -8.59
N ILE A 189 -12.60 9.52 -8.85
CA ILE A 189 -12.64 8.39 -9.78
C ILE A 189 -12.25 8.86 -11.20
N CYS A 190 -12.86 9.93 -11.72
CA CYS A 190 -12.52 10.48 -13.03
C CYS A 190 -11.05 10.95 -13.08
N ALA A 191 -10.60 11.68 -12.06
CA ALA A 191 -9.21 12.14 -11.95
C ALA A 191 -8.21 10.98 -11.95
N THR A 192 -8.54 9.84 -11.32
CA THR A 192 -7.71 8.64 -11.35
C THR A 192 -7.46 8.15 -12.78
N TYR A 193 -8.51 8.00 -13.61
CA TYR A 193 -8.33 7.56 -15.00
C TYR A 193 -7.63 8.61 -15.85
N ILE A 194 -7.94 9.90 -15.66
CA ILE A 194 -7.28 11.01 -16.38
C ILE A 194 -5.78 11.01 -16.07
N THR A 195 -5.40 11.03 -14.79
CA THR A 195 -3.98 11.03 -14.35
C THR A 195 -3.25 9.77 -14.82
N THR A 196 -3.88 8.60 -14.76
CA THR A 196 -3.27 7.37 -15.28
C THR A 196 -3.05 7.44 -16.80
N THR A 197 -4.01 7.98 -17.54
CA THR A 197 -3.89 8.16 -19.00
C THR A 197 -2.75 9.11 -19.33
N LEU A 198 -2.60 10.22 -18.60
CA LEU A 198 -1.47 11.14 -18.74
C LEU A 198 -0.13 10.47 -18.42
N LEU A 199 -0.05 9.64 -17.37
CA LEU A 199 1.15 8.86 -17.04
C LEU A 199 1.49 7.81 -18.11
N TYR A 200 0.49 7.15 -18.68
CA TYR A 200 0.67 6.19 -19.77
C TYR A 200 1.20 6.86 -21.05
N VAL A 201 0.58 7.97 -21.47
CA VAL A 201 1.02 8.77 -22.62
C VAL A 201 2.44 9.33 -22.38
N LYS A 202 2.71 9.88 -21.19
CA LYS A 202 4.03 10.35 -20.80
C LYS A 202 5.09 9.25 -20.90
N GLY A 203 4.80 8.05 -20.41
CA GLY A 203 5.74 6.92 -20.46
C GLY A 203 6.13 6.49 -21.88
N HIS A 204 5.26 6.71 -22.87
CA HIS A 204 5.56 6.47 -24.29
C HIS A 204 6.30 7.65 -24.96
N MET A 205 5.95 8.90 -24.61
CA MET A 205 6.45 10.08 -25.32
C MET A 205 7.72 10.70 -24.71
N ALA A 206 7.85 10.67 -23.38
CA ALA A 206 8.89 11.39 -22.63
C ALA A 206 9.21 10.71 -21.27
N PRO A 207 9.76 9.48 -21.27
CA PRO A 207 10.20 8.81 -20.04
C PRO A 207 11.37 9.57 -19.37
N CYS A 208 11.31 9.75 -18.05
CA CYS A 208 12.25 10.59 -17.30
C CYS A 208 13.53 9.89 -16.83
N SER A 209 13.58 8.55 -16.85
CA SER A 209 14.69 7.77 -16.32
C SER A 209 14.82 6.45 -17.07
N SER A 210 15.94 5.76 -16.93
CA SER A 210 16.12 4.41 -17.49
C SER A 210 15.27 3.32 -16.80
N ASP A 211 14.60 3.61 -15.68
CA ASP A 211 13.62 2.72 -15.04
C ASP A 211 12.22 2.83 -15.71
N TRP A 212 12.18 2.74 -17.04
CA TRP A 212 10.96 2.67 -17.84
C TRP A 212 10.91 1.37 -18.65
N GLY A 213 9.71 0.95 -19.06
CA GLY A 213 9.57 -0.10 -20.07
C GLY A 213 8.15 -0.62 -20.24
N SER A 214 7.81 -1.06 -21.44
CA SER A 214 6.52 -1.67 -21.78
C SER A 214 6.55 -3.20 -21.63
N SER A 215 5.43 -3.79 -21.23
CA SER A 215 5.18 -5.24 -21.23
C SER A 215 4.67 -5.76 -22.58
N GLY A 216 4.46 -4.88 -23.56
CA GLY A 216 3.83 -5.17 -24.84
C GLY A 216 2.30 -5.33 -24.78
N ASN A 217 1.68 -5.14 -23.61
CA ASN A 217 0.23 -5.18 -23.42
C ASN A 217 -0.26 -3.85 -22.84
N VAL A 218 -1.05 -3.10 -23.64
CA VAL A 218 -1.65 -1.81 -23.29
C VAL A 218 -2.35 -1.85 -21.92
N LEU A 219 -3.12 -2.91 -21.63
CA LEU A 219 -3.81 -3.03 -20.34
C LEU A 219 -2.84 -3.22 -19.17
N GLY A 220 -1.81 -4.06 -19.34
CA GLY A 220 -0.80 -4.30 -18.30
C GLY A 220 0.01 -3.04 -17.99
N ASP A 221 0.39 -2.31 -19.04
CA ASP A 221 1.15 -1.07 -18.96
C ASP A 221 0.32 0.09 -18.38
N PHE A 222 -0.98 0.13 -18.64
CA PHE A 222 -1.91 1.08 -18.01
C PHE A 222 -2.16 0.71 -16.53
N PHE A 223 -2.35 -0.57 -16.22
CA PHE A 223 -2.67 -1.03 -14.86
C PHE A 223 -1.50 -0.88 -13.89
N TRP A 224 -0.32 -1.38 -14.28
CA TRP A 224 0.89 -1.34 -13.45
C TRP A 224 1.74 -0.08 -13.66
N GLY A 225 1.69 0.55 -14.84
CA GLY A 225 2.47 1.73 -15.17
C GLY A 225 3.76 1.41 -15.93
N MET A 226 4.20 2.39 -16.73
CA MET A 226 5.38 2.28 -17.59
C MET A 226 6.67 2.77 -16.92
N GLU A 227 6.60 3.86 -16.14
CA GLU A 227 7.73 4.48 -15.43
C GLU A 227 7.71 4.14 -13.94
N LEU A 228 8.89 3.87 -13.37
CA LEU A 228 9.07 3.68 -11.93
C LEU A 228 9.03 5.00 -11.14
N CYS A 229 9.54 6.10 -11.71
CA CYS A 229 9.58 7.42 -11.05
C CYS A 229 9.27 8.53 -12.07
N PRO A 230 8.00 8.64 -12.54
CA PRO A 230 7.61 9.69 -13.47
C PRO A 230 7.71 11.06 -12.79
N ARG A 231 8.45 11.97 -13.43
CA ARG A 231 8.62 13.34 -12.94
C ARG A 231 8.06 14.35 -13.94
N LEU A 232 7.59 15.47 -13.41
CA LEU A 232 7.21 16.65 -14.20
C LEU A 232 8.36 17.67 -14.28
N SER A 233 9.20 17.73 -13.24
CA SER A 233 10.41 18.55 -13.20
C SER A 233 11.51 17.83 -12.39
N SER A 234 12.71 18.39 -12.31
CA SER A 234 13.79 17.84 -11.49
C SER A 234 13.42 17.69 -10.00
N VAL A 235 12.49 18.51 -9.50
CA VAL A 235 12.03 18.58 -8.10
C VAL A 235 10.66 17.89 -7.91
N PHE A 236 9.81 17.84 -8.95
CA PHE A 236 8.43 17.34 -8.82
C PHE A 236 8.30 15.88 -9.27
N ASP A 237 8.27 14.97 -8.28
CA ASP A 237 7.95 13.56 -8.46
C ASP A 237 6.44 13.31 -8.30
N ILE A 238 5.83 12.70 -9.32
CA ILE A 238 4.37 12.57 -9.40
C ILE A 238 3.85 11.51 -8.42
N LYS A 239 4.63 10.46 -8.09
CA LYS A 239 4.20 9.44 -7.11
C LYS A 239 4.13 10.00 -5.70
N VAL A 240 5.18 10.70 -5.28
CA VAL A 240 5.26 11.34 -3.96
C VAL A 240 4.12 12.35 -3.81
N PHE A 241 3.84 13.13 -4.87
CA PHE A 241 2.72 14.04 -4.92
C PHE A 241 1.35 13.33 -4.78
N MET A 242 1.03 12.34 -5.62
CA MET A 242 -0.25 11.64 -5.57
C MET A 242 -0.49 10.90 -4.24
N ASN A 243 0.54 10.22 -3.72
CA ASN A 243 0.42 9.45 -2.49
C ASN A 243 0.32 10.37 -1.27
N TYR A 244 1.29 11.26 -1.07
CA TYR A 244 1.43 11.99 0.19
C TYR A 244 0.63 13.30 0.20
N ARG A 245 0.64 14.05 -0.91
CA ARG A 245 0.01 15.39 -0.98
C ARG A 245 -1.44 15.34 -1.44
N LEU A 246 -1.83 14.40 -2.32
CA LEU A 246 -3.25 14.24 -2.68
C LEU A 246 -3.96 13.26 -1.75
N GLY A 247 -3.47 12.03 -1.63
CA GLY A 247 -4.14 10.97 -0.85
C GLY A 247 -4.19 11.25 0.66
N ILE A 248 -3.02 11.28 1.30
CA ILE A 248 -2.92 11.38 2.76
C ILE A 248 -3.35 12.78 3.27
N MET A 249 -3.02 13.86 2.57
CA MET A 249 -3.50 15.20 2.93
C MET A 249 -5.00 15.38 2.69
N GLY A 250 -5.52 14.84 1.58
CA GLY A 250 -6.96 14.86 1.28
C GLY A 250 -7.77 14.14 2.36
N TRP A 251 -7.26 13.02 2.87
CA TRP A 251 -7.85 12.34 4.03
C TRP A 251 -7.92 13.26 5.27
N ALA A 252 -6.85 14.00 5.59
CA ALA A 252 -6.83 14.91 6.74
C ALA A 252 -7.89 16.02 6.61
N ILE A 253 -8.02 16.62 5.42
CA ILE A 253 -9.01 17.67 5.16
C ILE A 253 -10.44 17.12 5.26
N LEU A 254 -10.72 15.94 4.68
CA LEU A 254 -12.04 15.30 4.77
C LEU A 254 -12.45 15.06 6.23
N VAL A 255 -11.53 14.55 7.05
CA VAL A 255 -11.75 14.32 8.49
C VAL A 255 -12.16 15.62 9.21
N ILE A 256 -11.49 16.74 8.91
CA ILE A 256 -11.81 18.05 9.51
C ILE A 256 -13.14 18.60 8.96
N SER A 257 -13.40 18.45 7.66
CA SER A 257 -14.66 18.86 7.01
C SER A 257 -15.88 18.20 7.66
N PHE A 258 -15.77 16.91 7.95
CA PHE A 258 -16.85 16.12 8.56
C PHE A 258 -17.08 16.52 10.02
N ALA A 259 -16.02 16.79 10.79
CA ALA A 259 -16.14 17.33 12.14
C ALA A 259 -16.84 18.71 12.16
N ILE A 260 -16.48 19.61 11.23
CA ILE A 260 -17.12 20.92 11.07
C ILE A 260 -18.59 20.77 10.65
N LYS A 261 -18.92 19.83 9.75
CA LYS A 261 -20.33 19.59 9.37
C LYS A 261 -21.19 19.14 10.56
N GLN A 262 -20.68 18.24 11.40
CA GLN A 262 -21.43 17.82 12.59
C GLN A 262 -21.64 18.99 13.57
N TYR A 263 -20.63 19.84 13.75
CA TYR A 263 -20.76 21.06 14.56
C TYR A 263 -21.83 22.02 14.01
N GLU A 264 -21.89 22.23 12.69
CA GLU A 264 -22.90 23.08 12.04
C GLU A 264 -24.32 22.52 12.20
N VAL A 265 -24.51 21.22 12.03
CA VAL A 265 -25.84 20.57 12.09
C VAL A 265 -26.36 20.40 13.52
N GLN A 266 -25.48 20.14 14.49
CA GLN A 266 -25.88 19.76 15.86
C GLN A 266 -25.50 20.79 16.94
N GLY A 267 -24.78 21.87 16.59
CA GLY A 267 -24.22 22.84 17.52
C GLY A 267 -23.06 22.31 18.39
N ARG A 268 -22.68 21.04 18.22
CA ARG A 268 -21.61 20.34 18.97
C ARG A 268 -21.04 19.19 18.15
N VAL A 269 -19.79 18.82 18.42
CA VAL A 269 -19.19 17.58 17.90
C VAL A 269 -19.41 16.46 18.92
N SER A 270 -19.75 15.26 18.45
CA SER A 270 -19.90 14.07 19.30
C SER A 270 -18.55 13.54 19.81
N ASP A 271 -18.55 12.95 21.02
CA ASP A 271 -17.35 12.34 21.61
C ASP A 271 -16.69 11.33 20.65
N SER A 272 -17.51 10.51 19.96
CA SER A 272 -17.03 9.51 19.00
C SER A 272 -16.34 10.13 17.79
N LEU A 273 -16.95 11.15 17.17
CA LEU A 273 -16.37 11.80 15.99
C LEU A 273 -15.10 12.57 16.38
N MET A 274 -15.07 13.21 17.55
CA MET A 274 -13.89 13.91 18.05
C MET A 274 -12.73 12.93 18.30
N VAL A 275 -12.94 11.83 19.03
CA VAL A 275 -11.89 10.82 19.28
C VAL A 275 -11.39 10.19 17.97
N SER A 276 -12.30 9.82 17.06
CA SER A 276 -11.95 9.26 15.76
C SER A 276 -11.12 10.24 14.91
N SER A 277 -11.59 11.49 14.78
CA SER A 277 -10.91 12.54 14.01
C SER A 277 -9.51 12.84 14.56
N LEU A 278 -9.36 12.96 15.88
CA LEU A 278 -8.06 13.22 16.49
C LEU A 278 -7.09 12.04 16.26
N LEU A 279 -7.54 10.79 16.43
CA LEU A 279 -6.70 9.61 16.18
C LEU A 279 -6.26 9.52 14.72
N MET A 280 -7.16 9.79 13.76
CA MET A 280 -6.81 9.85 12.33
C MET A 280 -5.80 10.97 12.04
N LEU A 281 -6.02 12.18 12.54
CA LEU A 281 -5.10 13.31 12.34
C LEU A 281 -3.72 13.07 12.97
N MET A 282 -3.65 12.44 14.14
CA MET A 282 -2.37 12.07 14.76
C MET A 282 -1.64 10.95 14.01
N TYR A 283 -2.37 9.99 13.43
CA TYR A 283 -1.79 8.98 12.54
C TYR A 283 -1.23 9.61 11.26
N ILE A 284 -1.93 10.57 10.66
CA ILE A 284 -1.48 11.32 9.49
C ILE A 284 -0.27 12.22 9.84
N ALA A 285 -0.27 12.88 11.00
CA ALA A 285 0.88 13.65 11.47
C ALA A 285 2.12 12.77 11.69
N LYS A 286 1.95 11.55 12.26
CA LYS A 286 3.01 10.54 12.36
C LYS A 286 3.56 10.15 10.98
N PHE A 287 2.70 10.00 9.98
CA PHE A 287 3.11 9.71 8.61
C PHE A 287 4.04 10.81 8.04
N PHE A 288 3.63 12.08 8.10
CA PHE A 288 4.47 13.19 7.63
C PHE A 288 5.74 13.38 8.46
N TRP A 289 5.71 13.09 9.77
CA TRP A 289 6.91 13.09 10.61
C TRP A 289 7.96 12.08 10.16
N MET A 290 7.51 10.94 9.63
CA MET A 290 8.36 9.84 9.13
C MET A 290 8.43 9.78 7.59
N GLU A 291 8.15 10.87 6.88
CA GLU A 291 8.10 10.93 5.41
C GLU A 291 9.34 10.29 4.74
N ALA A 292 10.55 10.53 5.27
CA ALA A 292 11.79 9.95 4.76
C ALA A 292 11.90 8.42 4.94
N ALA A 293 11.21 7.84 5.93
CA ALA A 293 11.12 6.38 6.10
C ALA A 293 10.17 5.78 5.06
N PHE A 294 9.03 6.43 4.82
CA PHE A 294 8.03 6.01 3.83
C PHE A 294 8.51 6.18 2.38
N GLY A 295 9.46 7.08 2.11
CA GLY A 295 10.16 7.17 0.82
C GLY A 295 10.94 5.90 0.41
N CYS A 296 11.10 4.95 1.33
CA CYS A 296 11.67 3.62 1.09
C CYS A 296 10.60 2.50 1.07
N SER A 297 9.31 2.82 0.93
CA SER A 297 8.23 1.83 0.80
C SER A 297 8.27 1.06 -0.52
N MET A 298 7.52 -0.05 -0.62
CA MET A 298 7.42 -0.83 -1.86
C MET A 298 6.84 0.02 -3.00
N ASP A 299 5.76 0.75 -2.70
CA ASP A 299 5.03 1.60 -3.65
C ASP A 299 5.91 2.70 -4.28
N ILE A 300 6.87 3.25 -3.52
CA ILE A 300 7.82 4.25 -4.05
C ILE A 300 8.99 3.57 -4.76
N ALA A 301 9.59 2.54 -4.16
CA ALA A 301 10.86 1.96 -4.57
C ALA A 301 10.81 0.95 -5.73
N HIS A 302 9.70 0.20 -5.85
CA HIS A 302 9.63 -0.99 -6.72
C HIS A 302 8.41 -1.00 -7.65
N ASP A 303 7.23 -0.63 -7.16
CA ASP A 303 6.01 -0.64 -7.98
C ASP A 303 6.03 0.51 -8.98
N ARG A 304 5.45 0.36 -10.17
CA ARG A 304 5.40 1.44 -11.17
C ARG A 304 4.17 2.34 -11.01
N ALA A 305 4.22 3.51 -11.61
CA ALA A 305 3.14 4.49 -11.53
C ALA A 305 2.03 4.21 -12.55
N GLY A 306 1.14 3.26 -12.22
CA GLY A 306 -0.02 2.89 -13.05
C GLY A 306 -1.38 3.20 -12.40
N TRP A 307 -2.44 2.66 -13.00
CA TRP A 307 -3.81 2.78 -12.51
C TRP A 307 -3.94 2.32 -11.06
N PHE A 308 -3.37 1.16 -10.72
CA PHE A 308 -3.52 0.57 -9.38
C PHE A 308 -2.98 1.48 -8.28
N MET A 309 -1.78 2.03 -8.47
CA MET A 309 -1.18 2.98 -7.55
C MET A 309 -1.97 4.29 -7.49
N THR A 310 -2.35 4.83 -8.66
CA THR A 310 -3.10 6.09 -8.77
C THR A 310 -4.46 6.00 -8.10
N TYR A 311 -5.22 4.93 -8.34
CA TYR A 311 -6.51 4.66 -7.71
C TYR A 311 -6.38 4.55 -6.20
N THR A 312 -5.37 3.81 -5.73
CA THR A 312 -5.12 3.62 -4.30
C THR A 312 -4.81 4.95 -3.61
N CYS A 313 -3.95 5.77 -4.21
CA CYS A 313 -3.54 7.06 -3.65
C CYS A 313 -4.64 8.11 -3.72
N VAL A 314 -5.21 8.35 -4.90
CA VAL A 314 -6.11 9.48 -5.18
C VAL A 314 -7.56 9.22 -4.74
N THR A 315 -8.03 7.96 -4.82
CA THR A 315 -9.42 7.62 -4.48
C THR A 315 -9.51 6.78 -3.20
N TRP A 316 -8.85 5.61 -3.13
CA TRP A 316 -9.07 4.67 -2.04
C TRP A 316 -8.69 5.22 -0.67
N ILE A 317 -7.46 5.77 -0.52
CA ILE A 317 -6.96 6.30 0.76
C ILE A 317 -7.89 7.38 1.35
N PRO A 318 -8.23 8.48 0.65
CA PRO A 318 -9.09 9.52 1.23
C PRO A 318 -10.52 9.03 1.46
N VAL A 319 -11.08 8.20 0.57
CA VAL A 319 -12.49 7.78 0.64
C VAL A 319 -12.72 6.72 1.72
N VAL A 320 -11.94 5.63 1.70
CA VAL A 320 -12.18 4.49 2.60
C VAL A 320 -11.79 4.82 4.03
N ASN A 321 -10.65 5.50 4.26
CA ASN A 321 -10.22 5.82 5.62
C ASN A 321 -11.07 6.93 6.28
N SER A 322 -11.70 7.81 5.51
CA SER A 322 -12.63 8.82 6.06
C SER A 322 -14.07 8.32 6.26
N SER A 323 -14.41 7.13 5.72
CA SER A 323 -15.77 6.56 5.74
C SER A 323 -16.39 6.43 7.14
N VAL A 324 -15.58 6.12 8.16
CA VAL A 324 -16.03 6.05 9.56
C VAL A 324 -16.50 7.41 10.05
N ASN A 325 -15.74 8.46 9.75
CA ASN A 325 -16.10 9.83 10.13
C ASN A 325 -17.31 10.33 9.33
N LEU A 326 -17.40 9.98 8.05
CA LEU A 326 -18.56 10.29 7.20
C LEU A 326 -19.86 9.76 7.84
N TYR A 327 -19.86 8.49 8.26
CA TYR A 327 -21.02 7.87 8.93
C TYR A 327 -21.36 8.51 10.28
N LEU A 328 -20.33 8.84 11.08
CA LEU A 328 -20.50 9.44 12.40
C LEU A 328 -21.07 10.87 12.37
N VAL A 329 -21.05 11.59 11.24
CA VAL A 329 -21.68 12.94 11.12
C VAL A 329 -23.19 12.86 11.39
N THR A 330 -23.88 11.93 10.74
CA THR A 330 -25.33 11.72 10.89
C THR A 330 -25.68 10.81 12.07
N HIS A 331 -24.75 9.98 12.52
CA HIS A 331 -24.93 9.04 13.63
C HIS A 331 -24.04 9.41 14.84
N PRO A 332 -24.37 10.48 15.59
CA PRO A 332 -23.57 10.92 16.75
C PRO A 332 -23.66 9.93 17.90
N ILE A 333 -22.54 9.32 18.29
CA ILE A 333 -22.47 8.38 19.42
C ILE A 333 -21.90 9.09 20.65
N GLN A 334 -22.69 9.13 21.73
CA GLN A 334 -22.28 9.71 23.00
C GLN A 334 -21.65 8.62 23.87
N LEU A 335 -20.32 8.48 23.77
CA LEU A 335 -19.53 7.52 24.55
C LEU A 335 -19.41 7.92 26.03
N GLY A 336 -19.47 9.22 26.31
CA GLY A 336 -19.20 9.75 27.64
C GLY A 336 -17.70 9.80 27.95
N ARG A 337 -17.31 10.78 28.77
CA ARG A 337 -15.90 11.16 28.98
C ARG A 337 -14.98 9.99 29.34
N ARG A 338 -15.42 9.06 30.20
CA ARG A 338 -14.61 7.90 30.61
C ARG A 338 -14.27 6.99 29.43
N MET A 339 -15.28 6.53 28.69
CA MET A 339 -15.08 5.61 27.57
C MET A 339 -14.36 6.29 26.41
N ALA A 340 -14.69 7.55 26.11
CA ALA A 340 -13.98 8.36 25.12
C ALA A 340 -12.49 8.50 25.44
N SER A 341 -12.13 8.84 26.69
CA SER A 341 -10.73 8.92 27.12
C SER A 341 -10.02 7.56 27.06
N THR A 342 -10.66 6.46 27.46
CA THR A 342 -10.06 5.13 27.36
C THR A 342 -9.76 4.72 25.91
N ILE A 343 -10.72 4.93 24.99
CA ILE A 343 -10.53 4.63 23.56
C ILE A 343 -9.44 5.52 22.97
N PHE A 344 -9.42 6.81 23.31
CA PHE A 344 -8.39 7.74 22.85
C PHE A 344 -6.99 7.35 23.33
N LEU A 345 -6.83 7.03 24.62
CA LEU A 345 -5.54 6.60 25.19
C LEU A 345 -5.07 5.26 24.61
N LEU A 346 -5.97 4.30 24.39
CA LEU A 346 -5.64 3.03 23.76
C LEU A 346 -5.23 3.21 22.29
N GLY A 347 -5.97 4.04 21.54
CA GLY A 347 -5.62 4.38 20.15
C GLY A 347 -4.27 5.09 20.06
N MET A 348 -3.99 6.01 20.98
CA MET A 348 -2.68 6.68 21.09
C MET A 348 -1.56 5.70 21.40
N LEU A 349 -1.77 4.75 22.32
CA LEU A 349 -0.81 3.70 22.62
C LEU A 349 -0.52 2.84 21.38
N CYS A 350 -1.56 2.46 20.62
CA CYS A 350 -1.39 1.71 19.37
C CYS A 350 -0.56 2.51 18.34
N ILE A 351 -0.88 3.79 18.11
CA ILE A 351 -0.12 4.66 17.19
C ILE A 351 1.35 4.78 17.64
N TYR A 352 1.59 4.94 18.95
CA TYR A 352 2.93 5.02 19.53
C TYR A 352 3.72 3.72 19.36
N VAL A 353 3.12 2.56 19.62
CA VAL A 353 3.79 1.25 19.44
C VAL A 353 4.19 1.05 17.98
N VAL A 354 3.30 1.32 17.02
CA VAL A 354 3.63 1.22 15.59
C VAL A 354 4.73 2.21 15.20
N TRP A 355 4.70 3.44 15.74
CA TRP A 355 5.77 4.43 15.52
C TRP A 355 7.13 3.97 16.08
N ASP A 356 7.19 3.42 17.29
CA ASP A 356 8.46 2.97 17.86
C ASP A 356 8.97 1.70 17.15
N CYS A 357 8.09 0.81 16.66
CA CYS A 357 8.47 -0.26 15.73
C CYS A 357 9.15 0.29 14.46
N ASP A 358 8.53 1.26 13.79
CA ASP A 358 9.08 1.88 12.57
C ASP A 358 10.42 2.57 12.84
N ARG A 359 10.50 3.32 13.94
CA ARG A 359 11.72 3.99 14.41
C ARG A 359 12.84 3.00 14.71
N GLN A 360 12.56 1.90 15.41
CA GLN A 360 13.53 0.83 15.68
C GLN A 360 14.04 0.19 14.38
N ARG A 361 13.13 -0.13 13.44
CA ARG A 361 13.47 -0.71 12.13
C ARG A 361 14.36 0.25 11.31
N GLN A 362 14.03 1.54 11.29
CA GLN A 362 14.80 2.55 10.56
C GLN A 362 16.17 2.78 11.19
N LEU A 363 16.24 2.94 12.52
CA LEU A 363 17.51 3.10 13.24
C LEU A 363 18.43 1.89 13.02
N PHE A 364 17.89 0.67 13.09
CA PHE A 364 18.65 -0.55 12.85
C PHE A 364 19.19 -0.64 11.41
N ARG A 365 18.38 -0.29 10.40
CA ARG A 365 18.81 -0.24 8.99
C ARG A 365 19.90 0.82 8.78
N ASN A 366 19.70 2.05 9.25
CA ASN A 366 20.64 3.16 9.09
C ASN A 366 21.97 2.94 9.82
N SER A 367 21.94 2.33 11.02
CA SER A 367 23.15 2.02 11.79
C SER A 367 23.82 0.70 11.38
N HIS A 368 23.35 0.01 10.32
CA HIS A 368 23.81 -1.33 9.92
C HIS A 368 23.87 -2.34 11.10
N GLY A 369 22.89 -2.29 12.01
CA GLY A 369 22.84 -3.11 13.22
C GLY A 369 23.91 -2.80 14.27
N LYS A 370 24.44 -1.56 14.29
CA LYS A 370 25.28 -0.95 15.35
C LYS A 370 24.50 0.13 16.12
N CYS A 371 23.27 -0.17 16.55
CA CYS A 371 22.47 0.68 17.42
C CYS A 371 22.18 -0.03 18.75
N GLN A 372 21.65 0.70 19.73
CA GLN A 372 21.03 0.11 20.92
C GLN A 372 19.51 0.21 20.80
N ILE A 373 18.80 -0.86 21.15
CA ILE A 373 17.34 -0.92 21.22
C ILE A 373 16.98 -1.28 22.65
N TRP A 374 16.18 -0.43 23.31
CA TRP A 374 15.87 -0.52 24.74
C TRP A 374 17.11 -0.72 25.64
N GLY A 375 18.18 0.06 25.37
CA GLY A 375 19.43 0.02 26.13
C GLY A 375 20.29 -1.24 25.93
N ARG A 376 19.93 -2.14 25.02
CA ARG A 376 20.68 -3.37 24.71
C ARG A 376 21.13 -3.39 23.26
N ILE A 377 22.22 -4.10 22.99
CA ILE A 377 22.64 -4.40 21.60
C ILE A 377 21.60 -5.38 21.03
N PRO A 378 20.96 -5.08 19.88
CA PRO A 378 19.91 -5.91 19.35
C PRO A 378 20.43 -7.24 18.81
N THR A 379 19.76 -8.33 19.18
CA THR A 379 19.87 -9.61 18.48
C THR A 379 19.54 -9.41 17.01
N LYS A 380 20.36 -9.98 16.15
CA LYS A 380 20.26 -9.85 14.69
C LYS A 380 20.53 -11.18 14.01
N ILE A 381 19.75 -11.48 12.97
CA ILE A 381 20.00 -12.59 12.06
C ILE A 381 20.60 -12.00 10.78
N GLN A 382 21.76 -12.51 10.35
CA GLN A 382 22.34 -12.16 9.06
C GLN A 382 21.83 -13.14 8.01
N ALA A 383 20.83 -12.73 7.24
CA ALA A 383 20.32 -13.52 6.14
C ALA A 383 21.16 -13.26 4.88
N ARG A 384 21.39 -14.31 4.09
CA ARG A 384 22.05 -14.23 2.79
C ARG A 384 21.02 -14.57 1.73
N HIS A 385 20.90 -13.70 0.74
CA HIS A 385 19.98 -13.89 -0.38
C HIS A 385 20.77 -13.81 -1.67
N GLN A 386 20.52 -14.76 -2.57
CA GLN A 386 21.07 -14.73 -3.91
C GLN A 386 20.16 -13.85 -4.76
N THR A 387 20.70 -12.73 -5.25
CA THR A 387 20.03 -11.83 -6.19
C THR A 387 20.58 -12.10 -7.59
N GLU A 388 19.87 -11.65 -8.63
CA GLU A 388 20.37 -11.69 -10.03
C GLU A 388 21.72 -10.98 -10.22
N ARG A 389 22.09 -10.09 -9.29
CA ARG A 389 23.39 -9.37 -9.23
C ARG A 389 24.36 -9.90 -8.16
N GLY A 390 24.16 -11.13 -7.68
CA GLY A 390 25.03 -11.80 -6.71
C GLY A 390 24.50 -11.87 -5.28
N GLU A 391 25.33 -12.37 -4.36
CA GLU A 391 24.98 -12.62 -2.95
C GLU A 391 24.85 -11.30 -2.17
N ARG A 392 23.63 -10.95 -1.74
CA ARG A 392 23.35 -9.81 -0.85
C ARG A 392 23.15 -10.29 0.59
N LYS A 393 23.76 -9.56 1.53
CA LYS A 393 23.64 -9.81 2.98
C LYS A 393 22.66 -8.80 3.56
N SER A 394 21.50 -9.28 4.03
CA SER A 394 20.53 -8.49 4.76
C SER A 394 20.66 -8.73 6.27
N LEU A 395 20.30 -7.74 7.07
CA LEU A 395 20.23 -7.85 8.52
C LEU A 395 18.77 -7.81 8.93
N LEU A 396 18.32 -8.85 9.65
CA LEU A 396 16.99 -8.94 10.24
C LEU A 396 17.11 -8.64 11.74
N LEU A 397 16.24 -7.76 12.23
CA LEU A 397 16.15 -7.39 13.63
C LEU A 397 15.25 -8.40 14.38
N THR A 398 15.76 -8.99 15.47
CA THR A 398 15.02 -9.94 16.31
C THR A 398 14.96 -9.54 17.78
N ALA A 399 15.05 -8.22 18.04
CA ALA A 399 14.99 -7.62 19.37
C ALA A 399 14.02 -6.43 19.41
N GLY A 400 13.71 -5.94 20.61
CA GLY A 400 12.68 -4.91 20.80
C GLY A 400 11.29 -5.47 20.49
N TRP A 401 10.43 -4.66 19.85
CA TRP A 401 9.09 -5.13 19.46
C TRP A 401 9.13 -6.35 18.52
N PHE A 402 10.17 -6.49 17.70
CA PHE A 402 10.33 -7.59 16.74
C PHE A 402 10.66 -8.95 17.38
N SER A 403 10.92 -9.02 18.69
CA SER A 403 11.01 -10.31 19.40
C SER A 403 9.63 -10.86 19.81
N SER A 404 8.58 -10.03 19.79
CA SER A 404 7.21 -10.45 20.10
C SER A 404 6.41 -10.70 18.83
N GLN A 405 5.97 -11.93 18.63
CA GLN A 405 5.22 -12.36 17.45
C GLN A 405 3.92 -11.54 17.26
N SER A 406 3.27 -11.14 18.36
CA SER A 406 2.10 -10.26 18.36
C SER A 406 2.38 -8.87 17.80
N CYS A 407 3.58 -8.31 18.02
CA CYS A 407 3.95 -6.98 17.54
C CYS A 407 4.32 -6.98 16.04
N VAL A 408 4.85 -8.10 15.53
CA VAL A 408 5.01 -8.32 14.08
C VAL A 408 3.64 -8.36 13.40
N SER A 409 2.64 -9.02 14.00
CA SER A 409 1.26 -9.00 13.49
C SER A 409 0.63 -7.60 13.58
N LEU A 410 0.81 -6.87 14.69
CA LEU A 410 0.31 -5.50 14.86
C LEU A 410 0.93 -4.50 13.87
N HIS A 411 2.17 -4.70 13.44
CA HIS A 411 2.77 -3.93 12.34
C HIS A 411 2.11 -4.28 11.00
N SER A 412 1.76 -5.56 10.81
CA SER A 412 1.16 -6.10 9.58
C SER A 412 -0.29 -5.65 9.33
N VAL A 413 -1.04 -5.23 10.36
CA VAL A 413 -2.45 -4.82 10.23
C VAL A 413 -2.64 -3.44 9.56
N PRO A 414 -1.80 -2.41 9.81
CA PRO A 414 -1.84 -1.14 9.06
C PRO A 414 -0.79 -1.01 7.94
N ALA A 415 0.31 -1.78 7.94
CA ALA A 415 1.49 -1.52 7.10
C ALA A 415 1.81 -2.61 6.05
N LEU A 416 0.81 -3.01 5.26
CA LEU A 416 0.99 -3.92 4.11
C LEU A 416 1.91 -3.37 2.98
N SER A 417 2.26 -2.07 2.99
CA SER A 417 3.02 -1.35 1.94
C SER A 417 4.56 -1.47 2.02
N CYS A 418 5.12 -2.36 2.86
CA CYS A 418 6.58 -2.47 3.09
C CYS A 418 7.12 -3.90 3.21
N ILE A 419 6.62 -4.81 2.36
CA ILE A 419 6.92 -6.26 2.39
C ILE A 419 8.21 -6.70 1.65
N ASP A 420 8.89 -5.85 0.86
CA ASP A 420 10.07 -6.22 0.03
C ASP A 420 9.82 -7.46 -0.88
N PRO A 421 9.37 -7.31 -2.15
CA PRO A 421 8.98 -8.44 -2.99
C PRO A 421 10.19 -9.19 -3.57
N VAL A 422 10.80 -10.03 -2.72
CA VAL A 422 11.69 -11.15 -3.12
C VAL A 422 11.04 -12.48 -2.70
N PHE A 423 9.70 -12.50 -2.61
CA PHE A 423 8.88 -13.67 -2.34
C PHE A 423 7.87 -13.91 -3.48
N LYS A 424 8.37 -14.08 -4.70
CA LYS A 424 7.98 -15.15 -5.64
C LYS A 424 8.86 -15.16 -6.89
#